data_AF-A0A9E3TYE3-F1
#
_entry.id   AF-A0A9E3TYE3-F1
#
_cell.length_a   1.000
_cell.length_b   1.000
_cell.length_c   1.000
_cell.angle_alpha   90.00
_cell.angle_beta   90.00
_cell.angle_gamma   90.00
#
_symmetry.space_group_name_H-M   'P 1'
#
loop_
_entity.id
_entity.type
_entity.pdbx_description
1 polymer ?
#
loop_
_entity_poly.entity_id
_entity_poly.type
_entity_poly.pdbx_seq_one_letter_code
_entity_poly.pdbx_strand_id
1 'polypeptide(L)'
;MASRTELVCLCEGEKGASIDPVFINRLIRNLKPAWLRKTGSNFIDIRPQGGRRSLIRAFPNELRLCMNQGANTTLMVWADLDDDMKDGEQLVEEFRKAAVADGISDDDFKKAVFIFAKDRLENWIEFLEKGATDEAVEGPRVLSDRRARDAAKTLADRCAKQQAEPPLPPSLLWSCRNWRRLVERMKQ
;
A
#
# COMPACT_ATOMS: atom_id res chain seq x y z
N MET A 1 -22.81 17.27 -9.16
CA MET A 1 -21.89 17.26 -7.98
C MET A 1 -20.54 16.76 -8.44
N ALA A 2 -19.46 17.50 -8.15
CA ALA A 2 -18.11 17.04 -8.46
C ALA A 2 -17.78 15.85 -7.56
N SER A 3 -17.94 14.63 -8.08
CA SER A 3 -17.60 13.41 -7.37
C SER A 3 -16.08 13.37 -7.17
N ARG A 4 -15.66 13.22 -5.91
CA ARG A 4 -14.26 13.07 -5.48
C ARG A 4 -13.96 11.58 -5.44
N THR A 5 -12.78 11.19 -5.89
CA THR A 5 -12.26 9.83 -5.68
C THR A 5 -11.39 9.84 -4.42
N GLU A 6 -11.69 8.95 -3.48
CA GLU A 6 -11.05 8.88 -2.17
C GLU A 6 -10.33 7.54 -1.98
N LEU A 7 -9.05 7.63 -1.61
CA LEU A 7 -8.29 6.50 -1.08
C LEU A 7 -8.19 6.65 0.42
N VAL A 8 -8.77 5.70 1.14
CA VAL A 8 -8.46 5.55 2.56
C VAL A 8 -7.31 4.56 2.65
N CYS A 9 -6.16 5.00 3.12
CA CYS A 9 -4.98 4.17 3.32
C CYS A 9 -4.75 3.97 4.81
N LEU A 10 -5.04 2.79 5.33
CA LEU A 10 -4.66 2.43 6.69
C LEU A 10 -3.18 2.03 6.71
N CYS A 11 -2.41 2.54 7.67
CA CYS A 11 -1.01 2.15 7.83
C CYS A 11 -0.62 1.89 9.28
N GLU A 12 0.44 1.10 9.49
CA GLU A 12 0.92 0.78 10.84
C GLU A 12 1.56 1.98 11.56
N GLY A 13 2.10 2.96 10.82
CA GLY A 13 2.84 4.08 11.41
C GLY A 13 2.04 4.97 12.38
N GLU A 14 2.75 5.95 12.96
CA GLU A 14 2.16 6.99 13.81
C GLU A 14 2.01 8.32 13.05
N LYS A 15 1.02 9.14 13.46
CA LYS A 15 0.71 10.41 12.79
C LYS A 15 1.89 11.39 12.89
N GLY A 16 2.36 11.86 11.74
CA GLY A 16 3.39 12.90 11.65
C GLY A 16 4.84 12.42 11.78
N ALA A 17 5.06 11.11 11.93
CA ALA A 17 6.40 10.53 12.14
C ALA A 17 6.91 9.70 10.96
N SER A 18 6.19 9.65 9.83
CA SER A 18 6.50 8.73 8.73
C SER A 18 6.56 9.42 7.36
N ILE A 19 7.47 8.92 6.52
CA ILE A 19 7.62 9.21 5.08
C ILE A 19 6.59 8.45 4.22
N ASP A 20 5.90 7.46 4.79
CA ASP A 20 4.90 6.64 4.08
C ASP A 20 3.89 7.51 3.33
N PRO A 21 3.33 8.59 3.91
CA PRO A 21 2.37 9.41 3.20
C PRO A 21 2.89 10.01 1.90
N VAL A 22 4.14 10.47 1.92
CA VAL A 22 4.80 11.07 0.77
C VAL A 22 5.06 10.00 -0.29
N PHE A 23 5.58 8.85 0.12
CA PHE A 23 5.88 7.74 -0.77
C PHE A 23 4.61 7.15 -1.39
N ILE A 24 3.62 6.80 -0.58
CA ILE A 24 2.34 6.21 -0.99
C ILE A 24 1.63 7.13 -1.99
N ASN A 25 1.50 8.41 -1.64
CA ASN A 25 0.82 9.37 -2.50
C ASN A 25 1.54 9.51 -3.85
N ARG A 26 2.87 9.55 -3.82
CA ARG A 26 3.66 9.65 -5.05
C ARG A 26 3.59 8.37 -5.87
N LEU A 27 3.65 7.20 -5.24
CA LEU A 27 3.57 5.90 -5.90
C LEU A 27 2.23 5.76 -6.65
N ILE A 28 1.12 5.94 -5.94
CA ILE A 28 -0.23 5.83 -6.49
C ILE A 28 -0.45 6.79 -7.67
N ARG A 29 0.01 8.04 -7.56
CA ARG A 29 -0.09 9.01 -8.66
C ARG A 29 0.73 8.63 -9.89
N ASN A 30 1.88 7.97 -9.72
CA ASN A 30 2.70 7.52 -10.85
C ASN A 30 2.19 6.23 -11.48
N LEU A 31 1.60 5.33 -10.69
CA LEU A 31 0.96 4.11 -11.19
C LEU A 31 -0.26 4.42 -12.08
N LYS A 32 -0.90 5.57 -11.88
CA LYS A 32 -2.07 6.04 -12.66
C LYS A 32 -3.15 4.96 -12.83
N PRO A 33 -3.61 4.31 -11.75
CA PRO A 33 -4.65 3.30 -11.87
C PRO A 33 -5.93 3.92 -12.45
N ALA A 34 -6.68 3.15 -13.23
CA ALA A 34 -7.75 3.65 -14.10
C ALA A 34 -8.89 4.38 -13.37
N TRP A 35 -9.11 4.02 -12.10
CA TRP A 35 -10.14 4.59 -11.23
C TRP A 35 -9.72 5.92 -10.55
N LEU A 36 -8.42 6.28 -10.58
CA LEU A 36 -8.04 7.67 -10.30
C LEU A 36 -8.56 8.54 -11.42
N ARG A 37 -9.29 9.59 -11.05
CA ARG A 37 -9.83 10.52 -12.02
C ARG A 37 -8.70 11.20 -12.78
N LYS A 38 -8.82 11.20 -14.11
CA LYS A 38 -7.93 11.97 -15.00
C LYS A 38 -8.19 13.48 -14.87
N THR A 39 -9.40 13.86 -14.47
CA THR A 39 -9.84 15.25 -14.28
C THR A 39 -10.61 15.41 -12.96
N GLY A 40 -10.37 16.50 -12.22
CA GLY A 40 -10.93 16.71 -10.87
C GLY A 40 -9.97 16.31 -9.74
N SER A 41 -10.49 16.18 -8.52
CA SER A 41 -9.69 15.96 -7.32
C SER A 41 -9.66 14.49 -6.90
N ASN A 42 -8.46 13.92 -6.83
CA ASN A 42 -8.19 12.66 -6.14
C ASN A 42 -7.61 12.98 -4.75
N PHE A 43 -8.11 12.35 -3.70
CA PHE A 43 -7.60 12.49 -2.35
C PHE A 43 -7.14 11.16 -1.79
N ILE A 44 -6.05 11.21 -1.03
CA ILE A 44 -5.52 10.06 -0.30
C ILE A 44 -5.52 10.45 1.16
N ASP A 45 -6.40 9.83 1.92
CA ASP A 45 -6.53 9.93 3.36
C ASP A 45 -5.70 8.83 4.01
N ILE A 46 -4.57 9.18 4.62
CA ILE A 46 -3.70 8.20 5.27
C ILE A 46 -3.98 8.21 6.76
N ARG A 47 -4.38 7.04 7.28
CA ARG A 47 -4.83 6.82 8.65
C ARG A 47 -3.86 5.89 9.37
N PRO A 48 -2.83 6.45 10.02
CA PRO A 48 -1.96 5.70 10.92
C PRO A 48 -2.77 5.03 12.04
N GLN A 49 -2.48 3.75 12.32
CA GLN A 49 -3.19 2.93 13.30
C GLN A 49 -2.32 2.59 14.53
N GLY A 50 -1.04 2.95 14.56
CA GLY A 50 -0.15 2.66 15.70
C GLY A 50 0.13 1.17 15.87
N GLY A 51 0.41 0.49 14.76
CA GLY A 51 0.88 -0.90 14.68
C GLY A 51 -0.11 -1.90 14.10
N ARG A 52 0.41 -3.07 13.71
CA ARG A 52 -0.35 -4.14 13.04
C ARG A 52 -1.64 -4.57 13.75
N ARG A 53 -1.61 -4.78 15.07
CA ARG A 53 -2.78 -5.26 15.81
C ARG A 53 -3.95 -4.26 15.73
N SER A 54 -3.64 -2.98 15.92
CA SER A 54 -4.62 -1.90 15.81
C SER A 54 -5.11 -1.76 14.37
N LEU A 55 -4.20 -1.90 13.39
CA LEU A 55 -4.52 -1.89 11.97
C LEU A 55 -5.51 -2.98 11.58
N ILE A 56 -5.26 -4.24 11.97
CA ILE A 56 -6.15 -5.38 11.72
C ILE A 56 -7.50 -5.17 12.41
N ARG A 57 -7.50 -4.65 13.64
CA ARG A 57 -8.75 -4.37 14.38
C ARG A 57 -9.59 -3.27 13.74
N ALA A 58 -8.95 -2.23 13.18
CA ALA A 58 -9.65 -1.11 12.55
C ALA A 58 -10.19 -1.46 11.15
N PHE A 59 -9.54 -2.40 10.47
CA PHE A 59 -9.82 -2.74 9.07
C PHE A 59 -11.30 -3.03 8.75
N PRO A 60 -12.03 -3.88 9.50
CA PRO A 60 -13.41 -4.21 9.16
C PRO A 60 -14.33 -2.99 9.15
N ASN A 61 -14.21 -2.13 10.16
CA ASN A 61 -15.00 -0.91 10.26
C ASN A 61 -14.72 0.04 9.09
N GLU A 62 -13.44 0.23 8.75
CA GLU A 62 -13.03 1.09 7.65
C GLU A 62 -13.47 0.57 6.29
N LEU A 63 -13.47 -0.75 6.10
CA LEU A 63 -13.97 -1.37 4.89
C LEU A 63 -15.46 -1.09 4.71
N ARG A 64 -16.27 -1.22 5.77
CA ARG A 64 -17.69 -0.84 5.72
C ARG A 64 -17.90 0.63 5.40
N LEU A 65 -17.11 1.52 6.01
CA LEU A 65 -17.20 2.96 5.73
C LEU A 65 -16.92 3.24 4.25
N CYS A 66 -15.88 2.65 3.69
CA CYS A 66 -15.56 2.80 2.27
C CYS A 66 -16.68 2.27 1.37
N MET A 67 -17.27 1.11 1.71
CA MET A 67 -18.39 0.56 0.95
C MET A 67 -19.64 1.45 1.02
N ASN A 68 -19.95 2.01 2.20
CA ASN A 68 -21.09 2.91 2.40
C ASN A 68 -20.94 4.25 1.68
N GLN A 69 -19.70 4.72 1.48
CA GLN A 69 -19.42 5.91 0.67
C GLN A 69 -19.60 5.68 -0.84
N GLY A 70 -19.66 4.41 -1.26
CA GLY A 70 -19.94 4.00 -2.64
C GLY A 70 -18.69 3.86 -3.52
N ALA A 71 -18.91 3.65 -4.82
CA ALA A 71 -17.88 3.23 -5.78
C ALA A 71 -16.71 4.22 -5.99
N ASN A 72 -16.75 5.42 -5.42
CA ASN A 72 -15.66 6.39 -5.52
C ASN A 72 -14.64 6.29 -4.38
N THR A 73 -14.86 5.41 -3.40
CA THR A 73 -13.94 5.21 -2.28
C THR A 73 -13.32 3.81 -2.35
N THR A 74 -12.00 3.72 -2.20
CA THR A 74 -11.28 2.44 -2.11
C THR A 74 -10.46 2.40 -0.81
N LEU A 75 -10.64 1.32 -0.06
CA LEU A 75 -9.80 1.02 1.10
C LEU A 75 -8.50 0.35 0.64
N MET A 76 -7.40 0.92 1.09
CA MET A 76 -6.05 0.41 0.93
C MET A 76 -5.44 0.16 2.30
N VAL A 77 -4.69 -0.92 2.42
CA VAL A 77 -3.96 -1.32 3.61
C VAL A 77 -2.50 -1.35 3.24
N TRP A 78 -1.72 -0.52 3.93
CA TRP A 78 -0.27 -0.51 3.89
C TRP A 78 0.24 -1.08 5.20
N ALA A 79 0.85 -2.25 5.18
CA ALA A 79 1.37 -2.89 6.39
C ALA A 79 2.78 -3.37 6.17
N ASP A 80 3.54 -3.47 7.24
CA ASP A 80 4.84 -4.12 7.15
C ASP A 80 4.61 -5.64 7.15
N LEU A 81 5.50 -6.38 6.49
CA LEU A 81 5.59 -7.82 6.52
C LEU A 81 6.78 -8.13 7.43
N ASP A 82 6.51 -8.25 8.73
CA ASP A 82 7.53 -8.58 9.73
C ASP A 82 8.18 -9.93 9.42
N ASP A 83 9.33 -10.18 10.03
CA ASP A 83 10.12 -11.40 9.87
C ASP A 83 9.40 -12.68 10.31
N ASP A 84 8.32 -12.57 11.09
CA ASP A 84 7.51 -13.70 11.54
C ASP A 84 6.53 -14.20 10.46
N MET A 85 6.37 -13.46 9.36
CA MET A 85 5.50 -13.81 8.25
C MET A 85 6.31 -14.29 7.03
N LYS A 86 5.94 -15.47 6.52
CA LYS A 86 6.57 -16.09 5.35
C LYS A 86 6.32 -15.29 4.07
N ASP A 87 5.10 -14.79 3.91
CA ASP A 87 4.65 -14.01 2.76
C ASP A 87 3.41 -13.18 3.11
N GLY A 88 3.07 -12.26 2.21
CA GLY A 88 1.89 -11.42 2.39
C GLY A 88 0.56 -12.16 2.38
N GLU A 89 0.47 -13.41 1.90
CA GLU A 89 -0.81 -14.14 1.94
C GLU A 89 -1.19 -14.49 3.38
N GLN A 90 -0.21 -14.80 4.23
CA GLN A 90 -0.43 -15.00 5.66
C GLN A 90 -1.01 -13.74 6.32
N LEU A 91 -0.46 -12.56 6.00
CA LEU A 91 -0.95 -11.30 6.56
C LEU A 91 -2.35 -10.97 6.04
N VAL A 92 -2.64 -11.18 4.74
CA VAL A 92 -4.01 -11.02 4.20
C VAL A 92 -5.00 -11.91 4.94
N GLU A 93 -4.63 -13.15 5.28
CA GLU A 93 -5.52 -14.07 6.00
C GLU A 93 -5.83 -13.57 7.41
N GLU A 94 -4.91 -12.91 8.11
CA GLU A 94 -5.18 -12.27 9.40
C GLU A 94 -6.21 -11.13 9.27
N PHE A 95 -6.10 -10.29 8.23
CA PHE A 95 -7.13 -9.29 7.92
C PHE A 95 -8.48 -9.94 7.56
N ARG A 96 -8.44 -11.05 6.82
CA ARG A 96 -9.65 -11.78 6.41
C ARG A 96 -10.38 -12.36 7.61
N LYS A 97 -9.67 -13.01 8.53
CA LYS A 97 -10.25 -13.54 9.78
C LYS A 97 -10.94 -12.43 10.58
N ALA A 98 -10.29 -11.27 10.71
CA ALA A 98 -10.89 -10.12 11.39
C ALA A 98 -12.15 -9.62 10.67
N ALA A 99 -12.13 -9.55 9.34
CA ALA A 99 -13.28 -9.13 8.53
C ALA A 99 -14.46 -10.10 8.65
N VAL A 100 -14.21 -11.40 8.54
CA VAL A 100 -15.23 -12.46 8.66
C VAL A 100 -15.81 -12.53 10.06
N ALA A 101 -14.97 -12.39 11.10
CA ALA A 101 -15.44 -12.32 12.48
C ALA A 101 -16.40 -11.15 12.72
N ASP A 102 -16.26 -10.08 11.92
CA ASP A 102 -17.13 -8.91 11.94
C ASP A 102 -18.30 -9.04 10.92
N GLY A 103 -18.43 -10.16 10.22
CA GLY A 103 -19.54 -10.41 9.29
C GLY A 103 -19.38 -9.77 7.90
N ILE A 104 -18.16 -9.44 7.49
CA ILE A 104 -17.86 -9.00 6.12
C ILE A 104 -17.75 -10.22 5.22
N SER A 105 -18.43 -10.19 4.06
CA SER A 105 -18.37 -11.27 3.07
C SER A 105 -16.99 -11.35 2.40
N ASP A 106 -16.62 -12.53 1.89
CA ASP A 106 -15.37 -12.68 1.13
C ASP A 106 -15.33 -11.77 -0.12
N ASP A 107 -16.48 -11.49 -0.73
CA ASP A 107 -16.56 -10.63 -1.91
C ASP A 107 -16.39 -9.15 -1.56
N ASP A 108 -16.89 -8.72 -0.40
CA ASP A 108 -16.63 -7.39 0.14
C ASP A 108 -15.18 -7.24 0.59
N PHE A 109 -14.62 -8.27 1.24
CA PHE A 109 -13.21 -8.31 1.63
C PHE A 109 -12.29 -8.11 0.43
N LYS A 110 -12.58 -8.77 -0.69
CA LYS A 110 -11.81 -8.64 -1.95
C LYS A 110 -11.85 -7.22 -2.53
N LYS A 111 -12.72 -6.31 -2.08
CA LYS A 111 -12.72 -4.91 -2.52
C LYS A 111 -11.54 -4.12 -1.95
N ALA A 112 -11.01 -4.54 -0.80
CA ALA A 112 -9.81 -3.92 -0.23
C ALA A 112 -8.57 -4.17 -1.10
N VAL A 113 -7.54 -3.36 -0.85
CA VAL A 113 -6.25 -3.41 -1.53
C VAL A 113 -5.15 -3.58 -0.49
N PHE A 114 -4.28 -4.56 -0.66
CA PHE A 114 -3.17 -4.80 0.26
C PHE A 114 -1.84 -4.46 -0.39
N ILE A 115 -0.99 -3.76 0.36
CA ILE A 115 0.36 -3.37 -0.02
C ILE A 115 1.27 -3.66 1.17
N PHE A 116 2.26 -4.53 0.99
CA PHE A 116 3.11 -4.96 2.09
C PHE A 116 4.59 -4.70 1.85
N ALA A 117 5.23 -3.98 2.77
CA ALA A 117 6.67 -3.76 2.75
C ALA A 117 7.35 -4.72 3.72
N LYS A 118 8.36 -5.50 3.30
CA LYS A 118 9.11 -6.32 4.26
C LYS A 118 10.05 -5.43 5.05
N ASP A 119 10.05 -5.63 6.36
CA ASP A 119 10.74 -4.80 7.34
C ASP A 119 10.26 -3.34 7.27
N ARG A 120 10.79 -2.51 6.36
CA ARG A 120 10.40 -1.10 6.22
C ARG A 120 10.53 -0.53 4.81
N LEU A 121 9.89 0.62 4.62
CA LEU A 121 9.98 1.43 3.40
C LEU A 121 11.41 1.92 3.12
N GLU A 122 12.22 2.16 4.15
CA GLU A 122 13.60 2.61 4.02
C GLU A 122 14.45 1.64 3.18
N ASN A 123 14.26 0.32 3.33
CA ASN A 123 14.98 -0.71 2.56
C ASN A 123 14.61 -0.62 1.07
N TRP A 124 13.34 -0.33 0.78
CA TRP A 124 12.88 -0.12 -0.59
C TRP A 124 13.52 1.12 -1.19
N ILE A 125 13.56 2.22 -0.45
CA ILE A 125 14.17 3.47 -0.91
C ILE A 125 15.67 3.26 -1.16
N GLU A 126 16.37 2.60 -0.25
CA GLU A 126 17.78 2.27 -0.42
C GLU A 126 18.02 1.43 -1.67
N PHE A 127 17.27 0.35 -1.87
CA PHE A 127 17.37 -0.49 -3.05
C PHE A 127 17.12 0.31 -4.34
N LEU A 128 16.11 1.18 -4.35
CA LEU A 128 15.77 1.97 -5.54
C LEU A 128 16.81 3.04 -5.87
N GLU A 129 17.57 3.49 -4.88
CA GLU A 129 18.68 4.45 -5.05
C GLU A 129 20.00 3.76 -5.43
N LYS A 130 20.33 2.65 -4.79
CA LYS A 130 21.65 2.00 -4.88
C LYS A 130 21.68 0.75 -5.75
N GLY A 131 20.51 0.18 -6.05
CA GLY A 131 20.37 -1.09 -6.77
C GLY A 131 20.55 -2.33 -5.90
N ALA A 132 20.76 -2.18 -4.59
CA ALA A 132 20.90 -3.27 -3.62
C ALA A 132 20.44 -2.81 -2.23
N THR A 133 19.88 -3.73 -1.45
CA THR A 133 19.57 -3.58 -0.03
C THR A 133 19.70 -4.94 0.64
N ASP A 134 20.02 -4.96 1.93
CA ASP A 134 19.87 -6.15 2.76
C ASP A 134 18.51 -6.06 3.47
N GLU A 135 17.56 -6.94 3.14
CA GLU A 135 16.24 -6.94 3.80
C GLU A 135 16.27 -7.56 5.21
N ALA A 136 17.42 -8.08 5.67
CA ALA A 136 17.59 -8.58 7.03
C ALA A 136 18.06 -7.49 8.01
N VAL A 137 18.32 -6.27 7.53
CA VAL A 137 18.80 -5.15 8.35
C VAL A 137 17.93 -3.93 8.09
N GLU A 138 17.58 -3.21 9.15
CA GLU A 138 16.85 -1.95 9.03
C GLU A 138 17.64 -0.95 8.17
N GLY A 139 17.00 -0.49 7.11
CA GLY A 139 17.53 0.48 6.18
C GLY A 139 17.72 1.86 6.81
N PRO A 140 18.56 2.71 6.20
CA PRO A 140 18.88 4.02 6.75
C PRO A 140 17.65 4.92 6.76
N ARG A 141 17.42 5.60 7.90
CA ARG A 141 16.32 6.57 8.05
C ARG A 141 16.31 7.59 6.91
N VAL A 142 15.16 7.74 6.27
CA VAL A 142 14.97 8.70 5.18
C VAL A 142 14.33 9.97 5.73
N LEU A 143 15.12 11.05 5.79
CA LEU A 143 14.69 12.34 6.32
C LEU A 143 14.19 13.32 5.23
N SER A 144 14.21 12.91 3.96
CA SER A 144 13.92 13.78 2.83
C SER A 144 12.71 13.30 2.02
N ASP A 145 11.65 14.10 2.03
CA ASP A 145 10.47 13.91 1.19
C ASP A 145 10.82 13.81 -0.30
N ARG A 146 11.90 14.47 -0.74
CA ARG A 146 12.35 14.35 -2.13
C ARG A 146 12.82 12.93 -2.44
N ARG A 147 13.64 12.33 -1.55
CA ARG A 147 14.14 10.97 -1.72
C ARG A 147 12.99 9.96 -1.76
N ALA A 148 12.04 10.07 -0.82
CA ALA A 148 10.85 9.23 -0.82
C ALA A 148 10.02 9.38 -2.12
N ARG A 149 9.86 10.60 -2.65
CA ARG A 149 9.14 10.84 -3.92
C ARG A 149 9.85 10.26 -5.13
N ASP A 150 11.16 10.40 -5.21
CA ASP A 150 11.95 9.94 -6.36
C ASP A 150 12.03 8.41 -6.37
N ALA A 151 12.19 7.78 -5.20
CA ALA A 151 12.08 6.34 -5.04
C ALA A 151 10.68 5.81 -5.43
N ALA A 152 9.60 6.43 -4.92
CA ALA A 152 8.23 6.02 -5.27
C ALA A 152 7.94 6.10 -6.78
N LYS A 153 8.48 7.10 -7.47
CA LYS A 153 8.38 7.21 -8.94
C LYS A 153 9.12 6.07 -9.63
N THR A 154 10.37 5.82 -9.20
CA THR A 154 11.19 4.74 -9.74
C THR A 154 10.50 3.39 -9.55
N LEU A 155 9.92 3.13 -8.37
CA LEU A 155 9.19 1.91 -8.10
C LEU A 155 7.97 1.74 -9.01
N ALA A 156 7.16 2.80 -9.19
CA ALA A 156 6.02 2.77 -10.10
C ALA A 156 6.43 2.38 -11.52
N ASP A 157 7.50 3.01 -12.04
CA ASP A 157 8.03 2.72 -13.37
C ASP A 157 8.52 1.26 -13.47
N ARG A 158 9.20 0.76 -12.44
CA ARG A 158 9.70 -0.61 -12.39
C ARG A 158 8.58 -1.65 -12.34
N CYS A 159 7.56 -1.45 -11.50
CA CYS A 159 6.41 -2.35 -11.44
C CYS A 159 5.61 -2.34 -12.75
N ALA A 160 5.51 -1.20 -13.43
CA ALA A 160 4.79 -1.08 -14.70
C ALA A 160 5.54 -1.72 -15.88
N LYS A 161 6.85 -1.52 -15.97
CA LYS A 161 7.68 -1.95 -17.11
C LYS A 161 8.29 -3.34 -16.97
N GLN A 162 8.05 -4.03 -15.85
CA GLN A 162 8.67 -5.33 -15.53
C GLN A 162 10.21 -5.29 -15.63
N GLN A 163 10.81 -4.18 -15.23
CA GLN A 163 12.27 -4.04 -15.30
C GLN A 163 12.96 -5.04 -14.37
N ALA A 164 13.74 -5.94 -14.97
CA ALA A 164 14.33 -7.08 -14.31
C ALA A 164 15.65 -6.77 -13.57
N GLU A 165 16.35 -5.69 -13.92
CA GLU A 165 17.71 -5.44 -13.42
C GLU A 165 17.85 -4.10 -12.66
N PRO A 166 18.47 -4.10 -11.47
CA PRO A 166 18.79 -5.29 -10.64
C PRO A 166 17.50 -5.96 -10.15
N PRO A 167 17.45 -7.29 -9.92
CA PRO A 167 16.23 -7.98 -9.52
C PRO A 167 15.61 -7.33 -8.27
N LEU A 168 14.29 -7.12 -8.31
CA LEU A 168 13.58 -6.57 -7.15
C LEU A 168 13.75 -7.51 -5.95
N PRO A 169 14.01 -6.97 -4.75
CA PRO A 169 14.03 -7.79 -3.55
C PRO A 169 12.65 -8.43 -3.34
N PRO A 170 12.57 -9.59 -2.67
CA PRO A 170 11.35 -10.38 -2.51
C PRO A 170 10.11 -9.58 -2.13
N SER A 171 10.23 -8.64 -1.21
CA SER A 171 9.08 -7.84 -0.74
C SER A 171 8.58 -6.83 -1.77
N LEU A 172 9.51 -6.15 -2.46
CA LEU A 172 9.17 -5.28 -3.58
C LEU A 172 8.55 -6.06 -4.73
N LEU A 173 9.06 -7.25 -5.02
CA LEU A 173 8.50 -8.12 -6.05
C LEU A 173 7.06 -8.55 -5.70
N TRP A 174 6.81 -8.94 -4.45
CA TRP A 174 5.49 -9.31 -3.96
C TRP A 174 4.52 -8.13 -4.07
N SER A 175 4.93 -6.94 -3.61
CA SER A 175 4.09 -5.76 -3.71
C SER A 175 3.87 -5.30 -5.14
N CYS A 176 4.87 -5.38 -6.04
CA CYS A 176 4.66 -5.16 -7.48
C CYS A 176 3.66 -6.14 -8.10
N ARG A 177 3.55 -7.38 -7.61
CA ARG A 177 2.49 -8.30 -8.08
C ARG A 177 1.12 -7.88 -7.57
N ASN A 178 1.00 -7.48 -6.30
CA ASN A 178 -0.27 -7.04 -5.73
C ASN A 178 -0.75 -5.71 -6.31
N TRP A 179 0.14 -4.74 -6.53
CA TRP A 179 -0.19 -3.52 -7.26
C TRP A 179 -0.64 -3.80 -8.68
N ARG A 180 -0.02 -4.75 -9.38
CA ARG A 180 -0.49 -5.15 -10.72
C ARG A 180 -1.88 -5.78 -10.66
N ARG A 181 -2.12 -6.70 -9.72
CA ARG A 181 -3.46 -7.27 -9.49
C ARG A 181 -4.49 -6.18 -9.21
N LEU A 182 -4.14 -5.17 -8.41
CA LEU A 182 -4.97 -3.99 -8.19
C LEU A 182 -5.26 -3.26 -9.51
N VAL A 183 -4.23 -2.91 -10.27
CA VAL A 183 -4.39 -2.17 -11.53
C VAL A 183 -5.26 -2.96 -12.52
N GLU A 184 -5.07 -4.26 -12.65
CA GLU A 184 -5.88 -5.12 -13.53
C GLU A 184 -7.33 -5.25 -13.06
N ARG A 185 -7.57 -5.49 -11.76
CA ARG A 185 -8.91 -5.56 -11.18
C ARG A 185 -9.70 -4.28 -11.45
N MET A 186 -9.01 -3.15 -11.44
CA MET A 186 -9.63 -1.83 -11.61
C MET A 186 -9.79 -1.40 -13.09
N LYS A 187 -9.43 -2.25 -14.06
CA LYS A 187 -9.80 -2.08 -15.48
C LYS A 187 -11.15 -2.72 -15.82
N GLN A 188 -11.64 -3.62 -14.96
CA GLN A 188 -12.93 -4.30 -15.09
C GLN A 188 -14.05 -3.41 -14.57
#